data_AF-A0A1Y0MA78-F1
#
_entry.id   AF-A0A1Y0MA78-F1
#
_cell.length_a   1.000
_cell.length_b   1.000
_cell.length_c   1.000
_cell.angle_alpha   90.00
_cell.angle_beta   90.00
_cell.angle_gamma   90.00
#
_symmetry.space_group_name_H-M   'P 1'
#
loop_
_entity.id
_entity.type
_entity.pdbx_description
1 polymer ?
#
loop_
_entity_poly.entity_id
_entity_poly.type
_entity_poly.pdbx_seq_one_letter_code
_entity_poly.pdbx_strand_id
1 'polypeptide(L)'
;MNEKYDFIDNYLKCVSSENYFNIEYRASRTEFNLFWITVYGVLFGFIYLQNKFNFPEWTNWIFGIWLLFNLVPLFTVAARRMLDIGITRYWLLAITIPLFNFILILFLIFKPTKVIRISDKNRAIAFLKQGNYFFKSGKFNEAIENYDKALEINSGFQEAHRNREKAFKKL
;
A
#
# COMPACT_ATOMS: atom_id res chain seq x y z
N MET A 1 4.99 4.14 -49.83
CA MET A 1 5.33 2.77 -49.39
C MET A 1 4.49 2.48 -48.16
N ASN A 2 3.56 1.54 -48.25
CA ASN A 2 2.72 1.14 -47.13
C ASN A 2 3.58 0.36 -46.12
N GLU A 3 4.08 1.03 -45.09
CA GLU A 3 4.51 0.33 -43.89
C GLU A 3 3.29 -0.39 -43.34
N LYS A 4 3.28 -1.71 -43.48
CA LYS A 4 2.30 -2.59 -42.87
C LYS A 4 2.44 -2.38 -41.36
N TYR A 5 1.54 -1.58 -40.78
CA TYR A 5 1.46 -1.35 -39.34
C TYR A 5 1.13 -2.68 -38.66
N ASP A 6 2.14 -3.49 -38.41
CA ASP A 6 1.98 -4.74 -37.68
C ASP A 6 1.95 -4.42 -36.19
N PHE A 7 0.75 -4.52 -35.63
CA PHE A 7 0.44 -4.21 -34.25
C PHE A 7 1.31 -5.02 -33.27
N ILE A 8 1.53 -6.29 -33.61
CA ILE A 8 2.29 -7.22 -32.77
C ILE A 8 3.76 -6.82 -32.76
N ASP A 9 4.35 -6.55 -33.92
CA ASP A 9 5.73 -6.10 -34.01
C ASP A 9 5.96 -4.76 -33.30
N ASN A 10 5.03 -3.81 -33.41
CA ASN A 10 5.15 -2.52 -32.73
C ASN A 10 5.04 -2.65 -31.21
N TYR A 11 4.17 -3.53 -30.71
CA TYR A 11 4.06 -3.85 -29.29
C TYR A 11 5.32 -4.59 -28.79
N LEU A 12 5.79 -5.59 -29.54
CA LEU A 12 6.99 -6.35 -29.19
C LEU A 12 8.25 -5.49 -29.23
N LYS A 13 8.36 -4.54 -30.17
CA LYS A 13 9.44 -3.53 -30.16
C LYS A 13 9.42 -2.70 -28.89
N CYS A 14 8.24 -2.47 -28.31
CA CYS A 14 8.10 -1.75 -27.05
C CYS A 14 8.27 -2.63 -25.79
N VAL A 15 8.13 -3.94 -25.89
CA VAL A 15 8.27 -4.83 -24.72
C VAL A 15 9.64 -5.51 -24.71
N SER A 16 10.27 -5.64 -25.87
CA SER A 16 11.61 -6.20 -26.06
C SER A 16 12.64 -5.46 -25.23
N SER A 17 13.41 -6.24 -24.46
CA SER A 17 14.49 -5.77 -23.61
C SER A 17 15.59 -5.04 -24.38
N GLU A 18 15.75 -5.31 -25.68
CA GLU A 18 16.77 -4.69 -26.54
C GLU A 18 16.53 -3.20 -26.78
N ASN A 19 15.29 -2.71 -26.64
CA ASN A 19 14.91 -1.33 -26.95
C ASN A 19 14.59 -0.47 -25.72
N TYR A 20 14.16 -1.07 -24.61
CA TYR A 20 13.77 -0.33 -23.39
C TYR A 20 14.87 -0.27 -22.33
N PHE A 21 15.75 -1.26 -22.25
CA PHE A 21 16.94 -1.17 -21.40
C PHE A 21 18.09 -0.47 -22.11
N ASN A 22 18.04 -0.42 -23.45
CA ASN A 22 19.04 0.27 -24.25
C ASN A 22 18.66 1.74 -24.45
N ILE A 23 19.42 2.65 -23.83
CA ILE A 23 19.10 4.08 -23.77
C ILE A 23 19.24 4.75 -25.16
N GLU A 24 19.92 4.11 -26.10
CA GLU A 24 20.19 4.65 -27.44
C GLU A 24 18.99 4.56 -28.41
N TYR A 25 18.11 3.57 -28.26
CA TYR A 25 16.97 3.40 -29.17
C TYR A 25 15.76 4.25 -28.77
N ARG A 26 15.20 5.01 -29.72
CA ARG A 26 14.09 5.94 -29.53
C ARG A 26 12.76 5.32 -29.98
N ALA A 27 11.93 4.88 -29.03
CA ALA A 27 10.55 4.55 -29.33
C ALA A 27 9.79 5.78 -29.84
N SER A 28 9.05 5.62 -30.93
CA SER A 28 8.19 6.66 -31.51
C SER A 28 7.03 7.00 -30.57
N ARG A 29 6.51 8.22 -30.67
CA ARG A 29 5.27 8.62 -29.97
C ARG A 29 4.09 7.70 -30.29
N THR A 30 4.02 7.20 -31.53
CA THR A 30 2.96 6.28 -31.97
C THR A 30 3.11 4.92 -31.30
N GLU A 31 4.33 4.39 -31.23
CA GLU A 31 4.64 3.10 -30.58
C GLU A 31 4.34 3.15 -29.08
N PHE A 32 4.76 4.22 -28.40
CA PHE A 32 4.48 4.41 -26.98
C PHE A 32 2.97 4.53 -26.69
N ASN A 33 2.24 5.29 -27.51
CA ASN A 33 0.80 5.41 -27.38
C ASN A 33 0.11 4.05 -27.61
N LEU A 34 0.57 3.28 -28.61
CA LEU A 34 0.04 1.95 -28.90
C LEU A 34 0.25 0.99 -27.74
N PHE A 35 1.44 1.01 -27.13
CA PHE A 35 1.74 0.24 -25.93
C PHE A 35 0.74 0.53 -24.79
N TRP A 36 0.49 1.81 -24.47
CA TRP A 36 -0.46 2.17 -23.42
C TRP A 36 -1.90 1.80 -23.75
N ILE A 37 -2.32 1.93 -25.01
CA ILE A 37 -3.64 1.45 -25.45
C ILE A 37 -3.78 -0.05 -25.17
N THR A 38 -2.76 -0.85 -25.46
CA THR A 38 -2.77 -2.29 -25.17
C THR A 38 -2.84 -2.57 -23.66
N VAL A 39 -2.03 -1.88 -22.86
CA VAL A 39 -2.04 -2.04 -21.39
C VAL A 39 -3.40 -1.69 -20.81
N TYR A 40 -4.00 -0.57 -21.22
CA TYR A 40 -5.34 -0.19 -20.77
C TYR A 40 -6.41 -1.16 -21.26
N GLY A 41 -6.31 -1.65 -22.49
CA GLY A 41 -7.23 -2.65 -23.04
C GLY A 41 -7.24 -3.94 -22.21
N VAL A 42 -6.05 -4.46 -21.86
CA VAL A 42 -5.90 -5.63 -20.98
C VAL A 42 -6.45 -5.34 -19.58
N LEU A 43 -6.21 -4.14 -19.05
CA LEU A 43 -6.69 -3.74 -17.73
C LEU A 43 -8.22 -3.67 -17.65
N PHE A 44 -8.87 -3.00 -18.60
CA PHE A 44 -10.33 -2.97 -18.68
C PHE A 44 -10.92 -4.36 -18.95
N GLY A 45 -10.27 -5.15 -19.81
CA GLY A 45 -10.65 -6.54 -20.07
C GLY A 45 -10.62 -7.40 -18.81
N PHE A 46 -9.54 -7.32 -18.03
CA PHE A 46 -9.40 -8.05 -16.76
C PHE A 46 -10.47 -7.65 -15.74
N ILE A 47 -10.71 -6.34 -15.55
CA ILE A 47 -11.75 -5.84 -14.65
C ILE A 47 -13.14 -6.33 -15.08
N TYR A 48 -13.44 -6.28 -16.37
CA TYR A 48 -14.71 -6.77 -16.91
C TYR A 48 -14.88 -8.28 -16.66
N LEU A 49 -13.84 -9.07 -16.93
CA LEU A 49 -13.84 -10.51 -16.70
C LEU A 49 -13.99 -10.83 -15.22
N GLN A 50 -13.34 -10.09 -14.32
CA GLN A 50 -13.46 -10.26 -12.87
C GLN A 50 -14.84 -9.94 -12.32
N ASN A 51 -15.53 -8.96 -12.91
CA ASN A 51 -16.91 -8.66 -12.52
C ASN A 51 -17.89 -9.71 -13.03
N LYS A 52 -17.59 -10.36 -14.16
CA LYS A 52 -18.46 -11.37 -14.80
C LYS A 52 -18.22 -12.79 -14.28
N PHE A 53 -16.97 -13.09 -13.95
CA PHE A 53 -16.52 -14.38 -13.47
C PHE A 53 -15.84 -14.19 -12.11
N ASN A 54 -16.23 -14.97 -11.12
CA ASN A 54 -15.71 -14.85 -9.77
C ASN A 54 -14.31 -15.51 -9.69
N PHE A 55 -13.28 -14.84 -10.22
CA PHE A 55 -11.92 -15.36 -10.20
C PHE A 55 -11.37 -15.45 -8.78
N PRO A 56 -10.50 -16.43 -8.50
CA PRO A 56 -9.81 -16.54 -7.22
C PRO A 56 -8.99 -15.28 -6.88
N GLU A 57 -8.88 -14.94 -5.59
CA GLU A 57 -8.15 -13.76 -5.14
C GLU A 57 -6.66 -13.72 -5.54
N TRP A 58 -6.02 -14.89 -5.70
CA TRP A 58 -4.61 -14.96 -6.13
C TRP A 58 -4.38 -14.37 -7.53
N THR A 59 -5.41 -14.32 -8.38
CA THR A 59 -5.32 -13.70 -9.71
C THR A 59 -5.06 -12.19 -9.64
N ASN A 60 -5.52 -11.52 -8.60
CA ASN A 60 -5.27 -10.09 -8.37
C ASN A 60 -3.78 -9.82 -8.15
N TRP A 61 -3.08 -10.72 -7.47
CA TRP A 61 -1.64 -10.57 -7.22
C TRP A 61 -0.83 -10.69 -8.50
N ILE A 62 -1.17 -11.66 -9.36
CA ILE A 62 -0.53 -11.81 -10.67
C ILE A 62 -0.79 -10.60 -11.54
N PHE A 63 -2.03 -10.12 -11.58
CA PHE A 63 -2.38 -8.93 -12.33
C PHE A 63 -1.64 -7.69 -11.78
N GLY A 64 -1.48 -7.57 -10.47
CA GLY A 64 -0.68 -6.54 -9.84
C GLY A 64 0.79 -6.58 -10.25
N ILE A 65 1.42 -7.76 -10.28
CA ILE A 65 2.79 -7.94 -10.75
C ILE A 65 2.93 -7.54 -12.24
N TRP A 66 1.97 -7.96 -13.08
CA TRP A 66 1.93 -7.57 -14.48
C TRP A 66 1.83 -6.04 -14.64
N LEU A 67 1.00 -5.37 -13.84
CA LEU A 67 0.85 -3.93 -13.88
C LEU A 67 2.15 -3.21 -13.49
N LEU A 68 2.84 -3.68 -12.45
CA LEU A 68 4.13 -3.15 -12.02
C LEU A 68 5.20 -3.27 -13.12
N PHE A 69 5.24 -4.39 -13.84
CA PHE A 69 6.17 -4.56 -14.96
C PHE A 69 5.94 -3.53 -16.07
N ASN A 70 4.68 -3.22 -16.38
CA ASN A 70 4.33 -2.22 -17.40
C ASN A 70 4.60 -0.77 -16.98
N LEU A 71 4.90 -0.49 -15.71
CA LEU A 71 5.34 0.84 -15.26
C LEU A 71 6.79 1.14 -15.66
N VAL A 72 7.63 0.12 -15.89
CA VAL A 72 9.05 0.31 -16.23
C VAL A 72 9.24 1.19 -17.48
N PRO A 73 8.53 0.94 -18.60
CA PRO A 73 8.52 1.83 -19.75
C PRO A 73 8.26 3.32 -19.46
N LEU A 74 7.35 3.61 -18.51
CA LEU A 74 7.02 4.97 -18.12
C LEU A 74 8.23 5.69 -17.51
N PHE A 75 8.89 5.01 -16.56
CA PHE A 75 10.04 5.55 -15.87
C PHE A 75 11.23 5.73 -16.81
N THR A 76 11.46 4.79 -17.73
CA THR A 76 12.53 4.89 -18.73
C THR A 76 12.35 6.12 -19.63
N VAL A 77 11.14 6.35 -20.15
CA VAL A 77 10.85 7.52 -21.00
C VAL A 77 10.97 8.82 -20.22
N ALA A 78 10.49 8.87 -18.97
CA ALA A 78 10.63 10.04 -18.11
C ALA A 78 12.11 10.36 -17.81
N ALA A 79 12.91 9.34 -17.51
CA ALA A 79 14.35 9.49 -17.28
C ALA A 79 15.09 9.98 -18.53
N ARG A 80 14.70 9.50 -19.72
CA ARG A 80 15.27 9.96 -20.99
C ARG A 80 14.92 11.42 -21.29
N ARG A 81 13.67 11.84 -21.06
CA ARG A 81 13.29 13.26 -21.23
C ARG A 81 14.08 14.20 -20.31
N MET A 82 14.40 13.76 -19.10
CA MET A 82 15.27 14.54 -18.21
C MET A 82 16.69 14.65 -18.76
N LEU A 83 17.24 13.56 -19.31
CA LEU A 83 18.54 13.59 -19.98
C LEU A 83 18.57 14.53 -21.19
N ASP A 84 17.52 14.53 -22.01
CA ASP A 84 17.42 15.42 -23.19
C ASP A 84 17.42 16.91 -22.80
N ILE A 85 16.96 17.24 -21.57
CA ILE A 85 16.96 18.61 -21.01
C ILE A 85 18.32 18.94 -20.35
N GLY A 86 19.27 18.00 -20.31
CA GLY A 86 20.57 18.16 -19.67
C GLY A 86 20.54 17.95 -18.15
N ILE A 87 19.46 17.38 -17.62
CA ILE A 87 19.26 17.14 -16.19
C ILE A 87 19.65 15.70 -15.84
N THR A 88 20.28 15.51 -14.68
CA THR A 88 20.65 14.17 -14.20
C THR A 88 19.44 13.35 -13.78
N ARG A 89 19.44 12.05 -14.11
CA ARG A 89 18.33 11.11 -13.86
C ARG A 89 17.99 10.92 -12.37
N TYR A 90 18.91 11.26 -11.47
CA TYR A 90 18.71 11.15 -10.02
C TYR A 90 17.61 12.07 -9.49
N TRP A 91 17.25 13.13 -10.23
CA TRP A 91 16.10 13.97 -9.90
C TRP A 91 14.77 13.22 -9.92
N LEU A 92 14.65 12.17 -10.74
CA LEU A 92 13.47 11.32 -10.77
C LEU A 92 13.31 10.56 -9.45
N LEU A 93 14.41 10.03 -8.89
CA LEU A 93 14.43 9.41 -7.57
C LEU A 93 14.19 10.44 -6.46
N ALA A 94 14.80 11.62 -6.57
CA ALA A 94 14.64 12.69 -5.59
C ALA A 94 13.19 13.20 -5.48
N ILE A 95 12.39 13.10 -6.54
CA ILE A 95 10.95 13.45 -6.53
C ILE A 95 10.09 12.26 -6.11
N THR A 96 10.39 11.04 -6.58
CA THR A 96 9.54 9.87 -6.28
C THR A 96 9.62 9.43 -4.82
N ILE A 97 10.79 9.52 -4.18
CA ILE A 97 10.98 9.16 -2.76
C ILE A 97 10.06 9.99 -1.82
N PRO A 98 10.07 11.34 -1.87
CA PRO A 98 9.21 12.13 -1.01
C PRO A 98 7.74 12.00 -1.36
N LEU A 99 7.37 11.83 -2.64
CA LEU A 99 5.98 11.58 -3.04
C LEU A 99 5.46 10.25 -2.49
N PHE A 100 6.26 9.19 -2.58
CA PHE A 100 5.90 7.88 -2.02
C PHE A 100 5.77 7.95 -0.50
N ASN A 101 6.70 8.63 0.18
CA ASN A 101 6.65 8.84 1.62
C ASN A 101 5.43 9.68 2.03
N PHE A 102 5.07 10.70 1.24
CA PHE A 102 3.87 11.51 1.48
C PHE A 102 2.59 10.67 1.36
N ILE A 103 2.48 9.83 0.33
CA ILE A 103 1.36 8.89 0.18
C ILE A 103 1.29 7.90 1.35
N LEU A 104 2.43 7.39 1.81
CA LEU A 104 2.51 6.52 2.99
C LEU A 104 2.02 7.25 4.25
N ILE A 105 2.44 8.50 4.46
CA ILE A 105 1.99 9.31 5.60
C ILE A 105 0.48 9.55 5.53
N LEU A 106 -0.05 9.88 4.35
CA LEU A 106 -1.50 10.01 4.17
C LEU A 106 -2.23 8.72 4.53
N PHE A 107 -1.76 7.58 4.04
CA PHE A 107 -2.34 6.27 4.38
C PHE A 107 -2.32 6.00 5.89
N LEU A 108 -1.26 6.40 6.60
CA LEU A 108 -1.16 6.25 8.05
C LEU A 108 -2.13 7.17 8.80
N ILE A 109 -2.31 8.41 8.34
CA ILE A 109 -3.25 9.38 8.93
C ILE A 109 -4.70 8.92 8.75
N PHE A 110 -5.03 8.35 7.59
CA PHE A 110 -6.37 7.89 7.26
C PHE A 110 -6.72 6.53 7.87
N LYS A 111 -5.84 5.89 8.66
CA LYS A 111 -6.26 4.73 9.45
C LYS A 111 -7.39 5.17 10.39
N PRO A 112 -8.61 4.61 10.28
CA PRO A 112 -9.73 5.04 11.08
C PRO A 112 -9.38 4.80 12.56
N THR A 113 -9.31 5.87 13.33
CA THR A 113 -9.29 5.78 14.78
C THR A 113 -10.60 5.10 15.17
N LYS A 114 -10.52 3.93 15.81
CA LYS A 114 -11.70 3.20 16.29
C LYS A 114 -12.50 4.15 17.17
N VAL A 115 -13.65 4.62 16.69
CA VAL A 115 -14.52 5.54 17.44
C VAL A 115 -15.16 4.73 18.56
N ILE A 116 -14.60 4.83 19.76
CA ILE A 116 -15.15 4.19 20.95
C ILE A 116 -16.35 5.01 21.40
N ARG A 117 -17.53 4.38 21.50
CA ARG A 117 -18.74 5.04 21.99
C ARG A 117 -18.53 5.48 23.45
N ILE A 118 -19.16 6.57 23.86
CA ILE A 118 -19.03 7.10 25.23
C ILE A 118 -19.41 6.04 26.29
N SER A 119 -20.41 5.20 26.01
CA SER A 119 -20.80 4.05 26.84
C SER A 119 -19.66 3.05 27.05
N ASP A 120 -18.96 2.73 25.97
CA ASP A 120 -17.86 1.75 25.98
C ASP A 120 -16.65 2.32 26.71
N LYS A 121 -16.38 3.62 26.56
CA LYS A 121 -15.35 4.32 27.33
C LYS A 121 -15.61 4.24 28.83
N ASN A 122 -16.85 4.45 29.26
CA ASN A 122 -17.21 4.33 30.68
C ASN A 122 -17.04 2.90 31.20
N ARG A 123 -17.37 1.89 30.37
CA ARG A 123 -17.17 0.48 30.69
C ARG A 123 -15.68 0.13 30.84
N ALA A 124 -14.82 0.62 29.96
CA ALA A 124 -13.37 0.45 30.06
C ALA A 124 -12.81 1.07 31.36
N ILE A 125 -13.27 2.27 31.73
CA ILE A 125 -12.90 2.94 32.98
C ILE A 125 -13.37 2.14 34.20
N ALA A 126 -14.57 1.54 34.15
CA ALA A 126 -15.07 0.71 35.24
C ALA A 126 -14.19 -0.52 35.48
N PHE A 127 -13.81 -1.24 34.42
CA PHE A 127 -12.88 -2.37 34.51
C PHE A 127 -11.50 -1.94 35.03
N LEU A 128 -10.98 -0.79 34.59
CA LEU A 128 -9.73 -0.24 35.13
C LEU A 128 -9.81 0.02 36.65
N LYS A 129 -10.90 0.62 37.12
CA LYS A 129 -11.12 0.86 38.56
C LYS A 129 -11.22 -0.45 39.34
N GLN A 130 -11.89 -1.46 38.78
CA GLN A 130 -12.00 -2.78 39.39
C GLN A 130 -10.63 -3.49 39.46
N GLY A 131 -9.83 -3.41 38.38
CA GLY A 131 -8.45 -3.92 38.37
C GLY A 131 -7.58 -3.23 39.43
N ASN A 132 -7.70 -1.90 39.57
CA ASN A 132 -7.00 -1.15 40.62
C ASN A 132 -7.40 -1.60 42.03
N TYR A 133 -8.68 -1.93 42.25
CA TYR A 133 -9.16 -2.46 43.52
C TYR A 133 -8.54 -3.84 43.84
N PHE A 134 -8.52 -4.75 42.87
CA PHE A 134 -7.89 -6.06 43.03
C PHE A 134 -6.38 -5.96 43.23
N PHE A 135 -5.71 -5.07 42.49
CA PHE A 135 -4.28 -4.81 42.65
C PHE A 135 -3.95 -4.32 44.06
N LYS A 136 -4.75 -3.42 44.62
CA LYS A 136 -4.60 -2.96 46.03
C LYS A 136 -4.89 -4.07 47.04
N SER A 137 -5.78 -5.01 46.69
CA SER A 137 -6.11 -6.18 47.51
C SER A 137 -5.09 -7.32 47.40
N GLY A 138 -3.98 -7.14 46.65
CA GLY A 138 -2.96 -8.16 46.42
C GLY A 138 -3.38 -9.27 45.44
N LYS A 139 -4.55 -9.15 44.83
CA LYS A 139 -5.13 -10.10 43.87
C LYS A 139 -4.67 -9.77 42.45
N PHE A 140 -3.40 -10.07 42.15
CA PHE A 140 -2.76 -9.59 40.92
C PHE A 140 -3.28 -10.26 39.65
N ASN A 141 -3.66 -11.55 39.70
CA ASN A 141 -4.25 -12.26 38.57
C ASN A 141 -5.58 -11.64 38.14
N GLU A 142 -6.47 -11.38 39.10
CA GLU A 142 -7.78 -10.76 38.86
C GLU A 142 -7.62 -9.29 38.45
N ALA A 143 -6.58 -8.60 38.93
CA ALA A 143 -6.27 -7.26 38.46
C ALA A 143 -5.90 -7.25 36.97
N ILE A 144 -5.04 -8.18 36.53
CA ILE A 144 -4.64 -8.34 35.13
C ILE A 144 -5.86 -8.62 34.25
N GLU A 145 -6.73 -9.56 34.65
CA GLU A 145 -7.93 -9.90 33.89
C GLU A 145 -8.84 -8.67 33.67
N ASN A 146 -8.98 -7.82 34.69
CA ASN A 146 -9.75 -6.59 34.59
C ASN A 146 -9.07 -5.54 33.71
N TYR A 147 -7.73 -5.42 33.75
CA TYR A 147 -7.02 -4.54 32.82
C TYR A 147 -7.12 -5.04 31.38
N ASP A 148 -7.09 -6.36 31.16
CA ASP A 148 -7.27 -6.96 29.83
C ASP A 148 -8.65 -6.63 29.26
N LYS A 149 -9.72 -6.78 30.06
CA LYS A 149 -11.08 -6.34 29.66
C LYS A 149 -11.17 -4.85 29.32
N ALA A 150 -10.42 -4.00 30.02
CA ALA A 150 -10.36 -2.57 29.71
C ALA A 150 -9.66 -2.30 28.36
N LEU A 151 -8.62 -3.09 28.05
CA LEU A 151 -7.84 -2.99 26.80
C LEU A 151 -8.56 -3.61 25.59
N GLU A 152 -9.41 -4.62 25.78
CA GLU A 152 -10.29 -5.14 24.72
C GLU A 152 -11.24 -4.06 24.20
N ILE A 153 -11.76 -3.23 25.11
CA ILE A 153 -12.67 -2.14 24.77
C ILE A 153 -11.90 -0.95 24.18
N ASN A 154 -10.81 -0.57 24.82
CA ASN A 154 -9.93 0.50 24.36
C ASN A 154 -8.47 0.04 24.39
N SER A 155 -7.99 -0.45 23.25
CA SER A 155 -6.60 -0.91 23.11
C SER A 155 -5.57 0.21 23.30
N GLY A 156 -5.99 1.48 23.20
CA GLY A 156 -5.16 2.65 23.47
C GLY A 156 -5.16 3.11 24.93
N PHE A 157 -5.76 2.37 25.87
CA PHE A 157 -5.89 2.83 27.26
C PHE A 157 -4.58 2.69 28.04
N GLN A 158 -3.70 3.69 27.89
CA GLN A 158 -2.34 3.70 28.44
C GLN A 158 -2.26 3.42 29.95
N GLU A 159 -3.27 3.85 30.72
CA GLU A 159 -3.30 3.59 32.15
C GLU A 159 -3.53 2.10 32.48
N ALA A 160 -4.40 1.42 31.73
CA ALA A 160 -4.64 -0.01 31.87
C ALA A 160 -3.38 -0.81 31.54
N HIS A 161 -2.68 -0.47 30.45
CA HIS A 161 -1.40 -1.09 30.10
C HIS A 161 -0.35 -0.94 31.21
N ARG A 162 -0.14 0.28 31.73
CA ARG A 162 0.83 0.53 32.80
C ARG A 162 0.49 -0.22 34.09
N ASN A 163 -0.79 -0.27 34.46
CA ASN A 163 -1.20 -0.95 35.69
C ASN A 163 -1.18 -2.48 35.55
N ARG A 164 -1.46 -3.00 34.35
CA ARG A 164 -1.26 -4.40 34.00
C ARG A 164 0.20 -4.81 34.13
N GLU A 165 1.13 -4.05 33.56
CA GLU A 165 2.57 -4.33 33.71
C GLU A 165 3.02 -4.31 35.17
N LYS A 166 2.52 -3.36 35.96
CA LYS A 166 2.78 -3.33 37.41
C LYS A 166 2.24 -4.58 38.12
N ALA A 167 1.07 -5.07 37.71
CA ALA A 167 0.48 -6.30 38.24
C ALA A 167 1.32 -7.54 37.87
N PHE A 168 1.79 -7.65 36.62
CA PHE A 168 2.71 -8.72 36.22
C PHE A 168 4.03 -8.70 37.00
N LYS A 169 4.57 -7.52 37.30
CA LYS A 169 5.80 -7.41 38.11
C LYS A 169 5.62 -7.76 39.59
N LYS A 170 4.37 -7.83 40.07
CA LYS A 170 4.02 -8.12 41.46
C LYS A 170 3.54 -9.56 41.67
N LEU A 171 3.23 -10.25 40.58
CA LEU A 171 2.92 -11.68 40.52
C LEU A 171 4.19 -12.51 40.70
#